data_AF-A0A6S6ZWB1-F1
#
_entry.id   AF-A0A6S6ZWB1-F1
#
_cell.length_a   1.000
_cell.length_b   1.000
_cell.length_c   1.000
_cell.angle_alpha   90.00
_cell.angle_beta   90.00
_cell.angle_gamma   90.00
#
_symmetry.space_group_name_H-M   'P 1'
#
loop_
_entity.id
_entity.type
_entity.pdbx_description
1 polymer ?
#
loop_
_entity_poly.entity_id
_entity_poly.type
_entity_poly.pdbx_seq_one_letter_code
_entity_poly.pdbx_strand_id
1 'polypeptide(L)'
;MECGLKRLTASMLKPKRAQMLKEQGGLSPITGLAVTDPVLDHCHKTGNIRAVLNRWENAVLGRLENWSARLGGGVDPIKFLRAVADYLEHHTKYPVGILHPTHRTEDEKRLLRNKRARDTRRKSNIEARRAAAKDAA
;
A
#
# COMPACT_ATOMS: atom_id res chain seq x y z
N MET A 1 16.94 38.76 -7.85
CA MET A 1 16.73 37.66 -8.82
C MET A 1 15.26 37.25 -8.72
N GLU A 2 14.42 37.79 -9.60
CA GLU A 2 13.01 37.36 -9.69
C GLU A 2 13.00 35.94 -10.25
N CYS A 3 12.60 34.97 -9.43
CA CYS A 3 12.47 33.59 -9.85
C CYS A 3 11.25 33.50 -10.78
N GLY A 4 11.49 33.25 -12.07
CA GLY A 4 10.49 33.15 -13.15
C GLY A 4 9.55 31.93 -13.03
N LEU A 5 8.97 31.71 -11.86
CA LEU A 5 7.99 30.65 -11.59
C LEU A 5 6.64 31.05 -12.20
N LYS A 6 6.35 30.51 -13.39
CA LYS A 6 5.07 30.69 -14.07
C LYS A 6 4.02 29.74 -13.47
N ARG A 7 2.99 30.31 -12.82
CA ARG A 7 1.83 29.54 -12.36
C ARG A 7 0.95 29.14 -13.54
N LEU A 8 0.55 27.87 -13.60
CA LEU A 8 -0.41 27.40 -14.60
C LEU A 8 -1.84 27.82 -14.19
N THR A 9 -2.64 28.18 -15.19
CA THR A 9 -4.09 28.33 -15.02
C THR A 9 -4.75 26.95 -15.04
N ALA A 10 -5.95 26.85 -14.46
CA ALA A 10 -6.72 25.60 -14.43
C ALA A 10 -6.97 25.03 -15.85
N SER A 11 -7.19 25.90 -16.83
CA SER A 11 -7.36 25.53 -18.24
C SER A 11 -6.12 24.86 -18.85
N MET A 12 -4.92 25.19 -18.36
CA MET A 12 -3.65 24.67 -18.89
C MET A 12 -3.21 23.36 -18.23
N LEU A 13 -3.87 22.91 -17.16
CA LEU A 13 -3.52 21.65 -16.47
C LEU A 13 -3.67 20.43 -17.37
N LYS A 14 -4.80 20.30 -18.08
CA LYS A 14 -5.07 19.14 -18.95
C LYS A 14 -4.07 19.08 -20.13
N PRO A 15 -3.82 20.18 -20.87
CA PRO A 15 -2.78 20.21 -21.89
C PRO A 15 -1.38 19.88 -21.34
N LYS A 16 -0.99 20.49 -20.20
CA LYS A 16 0.35 20.27 -19.63
C LYS A 16 0.55 18.82 -19.19
N ARG A 17 -0.47 18.21 -18.59
CA ARG A 17 -0.45 16.79 -18.23
C ARG A 17 -0.31 15.88 -19.44
N ALA A 18 -1.02 16.16 -20.54
CA ALA A 18 -0.89 15.38 -21.77
C ALA A 18 0.50 15.52 -22.40
N GLN A 19 1.05 16.74 -22.42
CA GLN A 19 2.41 17.01 -22.87
C GLN A 19 3.45 16.24 -22.06
N MET A 20 3.42 16.38 -20.72
CA MET A 20 4.40 15.72 -19.84
C MET A 20 4.28 14.19 -19.88
N LEU A 21 3.06 13.66 -20.00
CA LEU A 21 2.86 12.21 -20.17
C LEU A 21 3.54 11.70 -21.44
N LYS A 22 3.46 12.46 -22.54
CA LYS A 22 4.16 12.14 -23.79
C LYS A 22 5.68 12.23 -23.63
N GLU A 23 6.17 13.27 -22.96
CA GLU A 23 7.61 13.45 -22.65
C GLU A 23 8.16 12.31 -21.77
N GLN A 24 7.33 11.76 -20.87
CA GLN A 24 7.64 10.58 -20.06
C GLN A 24 7.50 9.24 -20.81
N GLY A 25 7.16 9.25 -22.10
CA GLY A 25 6.93 8.02 -22.87
C GLY A 25 5.72 7.21 -22.41
N GLY A 26 4.77 7.83 -21.71
CA GLY A 26 3.58 7.14 -21.16
C GLY A 26 3.83 6.35 -19.88
N LEU A 27 5.03 6.43 -19.27
CA LEU A 27 5.42 5.66 -18.09
C LEU A 27 5.52 6.54 -16.83
N SER A 28 5.26 5.93 -15.68
CA SER A 28 5.47 6.54 -14.37
C SER A 28 6.97 6.52 -14.03
N PRO A 29 7.55 7.63 -13.56
CA PRO A 29 8.95 7.69 -13.16
C PRO A 29 9.25 6.99 -11.82
N ILE A 30 8.25 6.69 -10.98
CA ILE A 30 8.47 5.98 -9.70
C ILE A 30 8.38 4.47 -9.91
N THR A 31 7.40 4.01 -10.69
CA THR A 31 7.10 2.58 -10.82
C THR A 31 7.60 1.97 -12.13
N GLY A 32 7.88 2.79 -13.15
CA GLY A 32 8.18 2.32 -14.51
C GLY A 32 6.96 1.76 -15.25
N LEU A 33 5.78 1.75 -14.64
CA LEU A 33 4.55 1.20 -15.24
C LEU A 33 3.85 2.23 -16.13
N ALA A 34 3.03 1.74 -17.06
CA ALA A 34 2.19 2.60 -17.88
C ALA A 34 1.22 3.44 -17.03
N VAL A 35 1.04 4.71 -17.42
CA VAL A 35 0.09 5.61 -16.77
C VAL A 35 -1.26 5.54 -17.47
N THR A 36 -2.25 4.98 -16.81
CA THR A 36 -3.61 4.78 -17.34
C THR A 36 -4.61 5.82 -16.82
N ASP A 37 -4.46 6.27 -15.58
CA ASP A 37 -5.25 7.36 -14.98
C ASP A 37 -4.31 8.50 -14.56
N PRO A 38 -3.91 9.38 -15.51
CA PRO A 38 -2.84 10.34 -15.29
C PRO A 38 -3.27 11.46 -14.35
N VAL A 39 -2.43 11.77 -13.37
CA VAL A 39 -2.56 12.94 -12.49
C VAL A 39 -1.26 13.73 -12.50
N LEU A 40 -1.37 15.06 -12.36
CA LEU A 40 -0.21 15.95 -12.34
C LEU A 40 0.25 16.13 -10.90
N ASP A 41 1.35 15.47 -10.55
CA ASP A 41 1.94 15.52 -9.22
C ASP A 41 2.75 16.82 -9.02
N HIS A 42 2.69 17.36 -7.81
CA HIS A 42 3.38 18.59 -7.43
C HIS A 42 3.83 18.55 -5.98
N CYS A 43 4.92 19.25 -5.66
CA CYS A 43 5.39 19.38 -4.30
C CYS A 43 4.46 20.31 -3.50
N HIS A 44 3.85 19.81 -2.42
CA HIS A 44 2.96 20.63 -1.58
C HIS A 44 3.68 21.75 -0.80
N LYS A 45 5.01 21.75 -0.73
CA LYS A 45 5.80 22.80 -0.06
C LYS A 45 6.16 23.95 -1.02
N THR A 46 6.58 23.63 -2.24
CA THR A 46 7.09 24.62 -3.19
C THR A 46 6.10 24.94 -4.31
N GLY A 47 5.08 24.09 -4.52
CA GLY A 47 4.14 24.18 -5.64
C GLY A 47 4.72 23.69 -6.97
N ASN A 48 5.97 23.23 -7.01
CA ASN A 48 6.62 22.79 -8.25
C ASN A 48 6.00 21.49 -8.75
N ILE A 49 5.59 21.46 -10.01
CA ILE A 49 5.18 20.23 -10.70
C ILE A 49 6.38 19.30 -10.79
N ARG A 50 6.15 18.02 -10.50
CA ARG A 50 7.19 16.98 -10.52
C ARG A 50 7.08 16.11 -11.75
N ALA A 51 5.96 15.40 -11.89
CA ALA A 51 5.74 14.44 -12.95
C ALA A 51 4.24 14.15 -13.14
N VAL A 52 3.91 13.38 -14.17
CA VAL A 52 2.62 12.75 -14.34
C VAL A 52 2.68 11.32 -13.79
N LEU A 53 1.82 11.01 -12.83
CA LEU A 53 1.76 9.71 -12.16
C LEU A 53 0.40 9.05 -12.38
N ASN A 54 0.26 7.78 -12.01
CA ASN A 54 -1.08 7.21 -11.83
C ASN A 54 -1.75 7.80 -10.58
N ARG A 55 -3.08 7.94 -10.58
CA ARG A 55 -3.83 8.46 -9.41
C ARG A 55 -3.54 7.69 -8.13
N TRP A 56 -3.52 6.37 -8.19
CA TRP A 56 -3.29 5.52 -7.03
C TRP A 56 -1.88 5.71 -6.45
N GLU A 57 -0.89 5.85 -7.33
CA GLU A 57 0.52 6.07 -7.00
C GLU A 57 0.71 7.43 -6.32
N ASN A 58 0.11 8.47 -6.87
CA ASN A 58 0.10 9.81 -6.28
C ASN A 58 -0.54 9.82 -4.88
N ALA A 59 -1.63 9.06 -4.69
CA ALA A 59 -2.28 8.93 -3.39
C ALA A 59 -1.40 8.19 -2.36
N VAL A 60 -0.66 7.17 -2.78
CA VAL A 60 0.32 6.48 -1.91
C VAL A 60 1.49 7.40 -1.57
N LEU A 61 2.05 8.11 -2.57
CA LEU A 61 3.13 9.07 -2.36
C LEU A 61 2.76 10.13 -1.33
N GLY A 62 1.57 10.73 -1.45
CA GLY A 62 1.10 11.72 -0.47
C GLY A 62 0.98 11.17 0.95
N ARG A 63 0.61 9.88 1.10
CA ARG A 63 0.63 9.22 2.42
C ARG A 63 2.06 9.05 2.93
N LEU A 64 2.99 8.57 2.11
CA LEU A 64 4.39 8.40 2.50
C LEU A 64 5.02 9.73 2.93
N GLU A 65 4.79 10.81 2.19
CA GLU A 65 5.29 12.14 2.53
C GLU A 65 4.74 12.63 3.87
N ASN A 66 3.43 12.49 4.11
CA ASN A 66 2.81 12.88 5.36
C ASN A 66 3.31 12.04 6.56
N TRP A 67 3.44 10.72 6.39
CA TRP A 67 3.94 9.84 7.43
C TRP A 67 5.41 10.10 7.74
N SER A 68 6.24 10.25 6.71
CA SER A 68 7.66 10.51 6.87
C SER A 68 7.93 11.88 7.51
N ALA A 69 7.06 12.88 7.32
CA ALA A 69 7.14 14.16 8.03
C ALA A 69 6.84 14.06 9.54
N ARG A 70 6.25 12.95 10.01
CA ARG A 70 5.93 12.70 11.43
C ARG A 70 7.01 11.87 12.14
N LEU A 71 8.10 11.55 11.47
CA LEU A 71 9.20 10.80 12.07
C LEU A 71 9.79 11.60 13.24
N GLY A 72 9.93 10.94 14.39
CA GLY A 72 10.63 11.48 15.55
C GLY A 72 12.14 11.35 15.44
N GLY A 73 12.87 11.96 16.38
CA GLY A 73 14.31 11.74 16.54
C GLY A 73 15.21 12.46 15.51
N GLY A 74 14.69 13.46 14.80
CA GLY A 74 15.49 14.28 13.87
C GLY A 74 15.96 13.54 12.62
N VAL A 75 15.31 12.42 12.27
CA VAL A 75 15.68 11.61 11.11
C VAL A 75 15.18 12.28 9.83
N ASP A 76 16.07 12.40 8.84
CA ASP A 76 15.68 12.87 7.51
C ASP A 76 14.67 11.90 6.85
N PRO A 77 13.48 12.37 6.43
CA PRO A 77 12.44 11.54 5.85
C PRO A 77 12.89 10.72 4.63
N ILE A 78 13.70 11.32 3.75
CA ILE A 78 14.14 10.67 2.52
C ILE A 78 15.15 9.57 2.85
N LYS A 79 16.11 9.85 3.73
CA LYS A 79 17.07 8.86 4.22
C LYS A 79 16.37 7.69 4.90
N PHE A 80 15.33 7.96 5.69
CA PHE A 80 14.53 6.91 6.32
C PHE A 80 13.84 6.01 5.29
N LEU A 81 13.15 6.57 4.30
CA LEU A 81 12.45 5.77 3.28
C LEU A 81 13.40 4.89 2.47
N ARG A 82 14.61 5.37 2.16
CA ARG A 82 15.66 4.55 1.52
C ARG A 82 16.10 3.41 2.41
N ALA A 83 16.43 3.70 3.68
CA ALA A 83 16.85 2.68 4.64
C ALA A 83 15.75 1.63 4.90
N VAL A 84 14.46 2.02 4.85
CA VAL A 84 13.34 1.08 4.94
C VAL A 84 13.31 0.14 3.75
N ALA A 85 13.54 0.63 2.52
CA ALA A 85 13.61 -0.23 1.34
C ALA A 85 14.75 -1.26 1.48
N ASP A 86 15.96 -0.80 1.85
CA ASP A 86 17.13 -1.67 2.07
C ASP A 86 16.87 -2.71 3.18
N TYR A 87 16.26 -2.27 4.30
CA TYR A 87 15.92 -3.13 5.42
C TYR A 87 14.93 -4.23 5.01
N LEU A 88 13.86 -3.87 4.29
CA LEU A 88 12.85 -4.83 3.84
C LEU A 88 13.45 -5.82 2.83
N GLU A 89 14.26 -5.34 1.89
CA GLU A 89 14.95 -6.19 0.92
C GLU A 89 15.86 -7.21 1.62
N HIS A 90 16.69 -6.77 2.57
CA HIS A 90 17.54 -7.66 3.35
C HIS A 90 16.75 -8.75 4.08
N HIS A 91 15.60 -8.39 4.66
CA HIS A 91 14.79 -9.30 5.47
C HIS A 91 13.89 -10.24 4.67
N THR A 92 13.78 -10.07 3.34
CA THR A 92 13.11 -11.06 2.47
C THR A 92 13.75 -12.45 2.55
N LYS A 93 15.04 -12.53 2.91
CA LYS A 93 15.81 -13.77 3.03
C LYS A 93 15.78 -14.40 4.43
N TYR A 94 14.94 -13.90 5.34
CA TYR A 94 14.82 -14.38 6.72
C TYR A 94 16.17 -14.57 7.43
N PRO A 95 17.06 -13.55 7.46
CA PRO A 95 18.43 -13.69 7.93
C PRO A 95 18.57 -14.22 9.36
N VAL A 96 17.56 -13.96 10.21
CA VAL A 96 17.54 -14.39 11.61
C VAL A 96 16.93 -15.79 11.78
N GLY A 97 16.08 -16.26 10.85
CA GLY A 97 15.46 -17.58 10.91
C GLY A 97 14.48 -17.83 12.07
N ILE A 98 14.06 -16.78 12.81
CA ILE A 98 13.16 -16.90 13.96
C ILE A 98 11.78 -16.31 13.60
N LEU A 99 10.72 -17.06 13.89
CA LEU A 99 9.34 -16.59 13.74
C LEU A 99 8.85 -15.94 15.03
N HIS A 100 8.09 -14.85 14.88
CA HIS A 100 7.40 -14.23 16.02
C HIS A 100 6.34 -15.21 16.59
N PRO A 101 6.17 -15.36 17.91
CA PRO A 101 5.26 -16.35 18.50
C PRO A 101 3.79 -16.26 18.06
N THR A 102 3.33 -15.06 17.66
CA THR A 102 1.96 -14.88 17.14
C THR A 102 1.83 -15.17 15.65
N HIS A 103 2.95 -15.28 14.93
CA HIS A 103 2.95 -15.67 13.53
C HIS A 103 2.69 -17.17 13.43
N ARG A 104 1.57 -17.53 12.82
CA ARG A 104 1.26 -18.93 12.50
C ARG A 104 1.74 -19.23 11.10
N THR A 105 2.46 -20.34 10.96
CA THR A 105 2.76 -20.95 9.68
C THR A 105 1.47 -21.32 8.94
N GLU A 106 1.55 -21.52 7.62
CA GLU A 106 0.39 -21.94 6.83
C GLU A 106 -0.20 -23.27 7.31
N ASP A 107 0.65 -24.17 7.80
CA ASP A 107 0.23 -25.43 8.42
C ASP A 107 -0.54 -25.22 9.71
N GLU A 108 -0.06 -24.37 10.61
CA GLU A 108 -0.77 -24.04 11.84
C GLU A 108 -2.09 -23.33 11.55
N LYS A 109 -2.12 -22.42 10.56
CA LYS A 109 -3.37 -21.81 10.09
C LYS A 109 -4.33 -22.87 9.55
N ARG A 110 -3.84 -23.83 8.75
CA ARG A 110 -4.63 -24.95 8.21
C ARG A 110 -5.19 -25.84 9.32
N LEU A 111 -4.37 -26.22 10.29
CA LEU A 111 -4.80 -27.02 11.45
C LEU A 111 -5.87 -26.29 12.27
N LEU A 112 -5.71 -24.98 12.48
CA LEU A 112 -6.69 -24.16 13.19
C LEU A 112 -8.02 -24.07 12.42
N ARG A 113 -7.97 -23.89 11.09
CA ARG A 113 -9.17 -23.92 10.23
C ARG A 113 -9.88 -25.28 10.32
N ASN A 114 -9.13 -26.38 10.23
CA ASN A 114 -9.68 -27.73 10.30
C ASN A 114 -10.29 -28.01 11.68
N LYS A 115 -9.64 -27.59 12.76
CA LYS A 115 -10.19 -27.70 14.12
C LYS A 115 -11.52 -26.95 14.24
N ARG A 116 -11.57 -25.70 13.80
CA ARG A 116 -12.80 -24.89 13.81
C ARG A 116 -13.92 -25.54 12.98
N ALA A 117 -13.62 -26.05 11.80
CA ALA A 117 -14.59 -26.75 10.96
C ALA A 117 -15.15 -28.01 11.63
N ARG A 118 -14.29 -28.80 12.29
CA ARG A 118 -14.72 -29.97 13.08
C ARG A 118 -15.61 -29.57 14.25
N ASP A 119 -15.24 -28.52 14.98
CA ASP A 119 -16.01 -28.05 16.13
C ASP A 119 -17.41 -27.56 15.71
N THR A 120 -17.51 -26.80 14.60
CA THR A 120 -18.79 -26.37 14.03
C THR A 120 -19.65 -27.56 13.62
N ARG A 121 -19.10 -28.52 12.88
CA ARG A 121 -19.83 -29.74 12.46
C ARG A 121 -20.31 -30.56 13.66
N ARG A 122 -19.49 -30.65 14.72
CA ARG A 122 -19.86 -31.35 15.95
C ARG A 122 -21.04 -30.65 16.62
N LYS A 123 -21.02 -29.32 16.73
CA LYS A 123 -22.12 -28.54 17.31
C LYS A 123 -23.41 -28.71 16.50
N SER A 124 -23.35 -28.56 15.18
CA SER A 124 -24.53 -28.72 14.32
C SER A 124 -25.12 -30.12 14.37
N ASN A 125 -24.28 -31.16 14.44
CA ASN A 125 -24.74 -32.54 14.58
C ASN A 125 -25.41 -32.79 15.94
N ILE A 126 -24.85 -32.25 17.03
CA ILE A 126 -25.49 -32.33 18.37
C ILE A 126 -26.84 -31.62 18.37
N GLU A 127 -26.93 -30.44 17.77
CA GLU A 127 -28.18 -29.68 17.65
C GLU A 127 -29.22 -30.44 16.82
N ALA A 128 -28.82 -30.99 15.66
CA ALA A 128 -29.70 -31.81 14.83
C ALA A 128 -30.22 -33.05 15.58
N ARG A 129 -29.35 -33.75 16.32
CA ARG A 129 -29.76 -34.91 17.15
C ARG A 129 -30.71 -34.51 18.28
N ARG A 130 -30.52 -33.35 18.90
CA ARG A 130 -31.41 -32.82 19.93
C ARG A 130 -32.78 -32.43 19.37
N ALA A 131 -32.83 -31.84 18.17
CA ALA A 131 -34.09 -31.52 17.50
C ALA A 131 -34.87 -32.79 17.15
N ALA A 132 -34.22 -33.77 16.51
CA ALA A 132 -34.84 -35.05 16.17
C ALA A 132 -35.36 -35.82 17.39
N ALA A 133 -34.69 -35.73 18.55
CA ALA A 133 -35.15 -36.36 19.78
C ALA A 133 -36.37 -35.65 20.42
N LYS A 134 -36.58 -34.36 20.15
CA LYS A 134 -37.77 -33.61 20.59
C LYS A 134 -38.98 -33.91 19.72
N ASP A 135 -38.79 -34.12 18.42
CA ASP A 135 -39.88 -34.42 17.49
C ASP A 135 -40.40 -35.86 17.61
N ALA A 136 -39.65 -36.73 18.31
CA ALA A 136 -40.00 -38.13 18.55
C ALA A 136 -40.63 -38.40 19.95
N ALA A 137 -40.82 -37.36 20.76
CA ALA A 137 -41.41 -37.41 22.10
C ALA A 137 -42.76 -36.70 22.14
#